data_AF-A0A183LLZ1-F1
#
_entry.id   AF-A0A183LLZ1-F1
#
_cell.length_a   1.000
_cell.length_b   1.000
_cell.length_c   1.000
_cell.angle_alpha   90.00
_cell.angle_beta   90.00
_cell.angle_gamma   90.00
#
_symmetry.space_group_name_H-M   'P 1'
#
loop_
_entity.id
_entity.type
_entity.pdbx_description
1 polymer ?
#
loop_
_entity_poly.entity_id
_entity_poly.type
_entity_poly.pdbx_seq_one_letter_code
_entity_poly.pdbx_strand_id
1 'polypeptide(L)'
;MRQLYDITKKLSGNRRKPERPVKSKEGKVITNIEEQRNRWVQHFKELLNRPAPLNPPNIEAALTDLPINVDPQTIEEISMTIRQIKSGETAGPDNIPAEALKAD
;
A
#
# COMPACT_ATOMS: atom_id res chain seq x y z
N MET A 1 5.11 -9.35 12.67
CA MET A 1 4.95 -7.87 12.63
C MET A 1 5.86 -7.12 13.59
N ARG A 2 5.94 -7.50 14.88
CA ARG A 2 6.75 -6.77 15.87
C ARG A 2 8.26 -6.79 15.57
N GLN A 3 8.79 -7.96 15.21
CA GLN A 3 10.22 -8.12 14.86
C GLN A 3 10.65 -7.27 13.66
N LEU A 4 9.82 -7.22 12.61
CA LEU A 4 10.10 -6.42 11.42
C LEU A 4 10.18 -4.92 11.77
N TYR A 5 9.22 -4.44 12.56
CA TYR A 5 9.20 -3.06 13.07
C TYR A 5 10.45 -2.71 13.89
N ASP A 6 10.87 -3.61 14.79
CA ASP A 6 12.04 -3.40 15.65
C ASP A 6 13.35 -3.34 14.84
N ILE A 7 13.51 -4.20 13.83
CA ILE A 7 14.67 -4.20 12.92
C ILE A 7 14.71 -2.91 12.10
N THR A 8 13.60 -2.53 11.45
CA THR A 8 13.53 -1.31 10.64
C THR A 8 13.79 -0.06 11.50
N LYS A 9 13.26 -0.03 12.72
CA LYS A 9 13.51 1.08 13.67
C LYS A 9 14.99 1.21 14.02
N LYS A 10 15.70 0.09 14.24
CA LYS A 10 17.15 0.08 14.53
C LYS A 10 17.98 0.52 13.32
N LEU A 11 17.62 0.10 12.11
CA LEU A 11 18.31 0.46 10.87
C LEU A 11 18.09 1.92 10.45
N SER A 12 16.94 2.52 10.81
CA SER A 12 16.56 3.85 10.34
C SER A 12 17.39 5.03 10.88
N GLY A 13 18.30 4.81 11.83
CA GLY A 13 19.14 5.83 12.46
C GLY A 13 18.35 6.92 13.22
N ASN A 14 19.03 7.96 13.70
CA ASN A 14 18.40 9.11 14.34
C ASN A 14 17.86 10.09 13.29
N ARG A 15 16.76 9.74 12.61
CA ARG A 15 16.01 10.75 11.84
C ARG A 15 15.44 11.76 12.84
N ARG A 16 15.74 13.05 12.66
CA ARG A 16 15.00 14.13 13.34
C ARG A 16 13.53 13.92 13.00
N LYS A 17 12.72 13.53 13.99
CA LYS A 17 11.28 13.54 13.82
C LYS A 17 10.92 15.00 13.57
N PRO A 18 10.38 15.39 12.41
CA PRO A 18 9.62 16.62 12.39
C PRO A 18 8.51 16.40 13.42
N GLU A 19 8.52 17.17 14.51
CA GLU A 19 7.33 17.31 15.33
C GLU A 19 6.28 17.93 14.42
N ARG A 20 5.49 17.07 13.78
CA ARG A 20 4.24 17.48 13.16
C ARG A 20 3.23 17.40 14.31
N PRO A 21 2.89 18.54 14.93
CA PRO A 21 1.99 18.51 16.07
C PRO A 21 0.63 18.02 15.60
N VAL A 22 0.00 17.13 16.37
CA VAL A 22 -1.37 16.72 16.11
C VAL A 22 -2.28 17.91 16.40
N LYS A 23 -3.18 18.24 15.46
CA LYS A 23 -4.16 19.31 15.64
C LYS A 23 -5.53 18.75 16.06
N SER A 24 -6.22 19.49 16.90
CA SER A 24 -7.64 19.28 17.20
C SER A 24 -8.48 19.52 15.94
N LYS A 25 -9.78 19.21 16.01
CA LYS A 25 -10.68 19.48 14.88
C LYS A 25 -10.80 20.98 14.58
N GLU A 26 -10.62 21.81 15.59
CA GLU A 26 -10.63 23.26 15.54
C GLU A 26 -9.26 23.83 15.07
N GLY A 27 -8.32 22.96 14.71
CA GLY A 27 -7.00 23.35 14.19
C GLY A 27 -5.97 23.73 15.25
N LYS A 28 -6.30 23.63 16.54
CA LYS A 28 -5.37 23.94 17.64
C LYS A 28 -4.37 22.81 17.85
N VAL A 29 -3.12 23.13 18.10
CA VAL A 29 -2.09 22.13 18.42
C VAL A 29 -2.38 21.47 19.77
N ILE A 30 -2.37 20.13 19.79
CA ILE A 30 -2.55 19.29 20.98
C ILE A 30 -1.16 18.91 21.51
N THR A 31 -0.87 19.30 22.75
CA THR A 31 0.40 19.00 23.44
C THR A 31 0.30 17.80 24.40
N ASN A 32 -0.91 17.48 24.88
CA ASN A 32 -1.14 16.37 25.81
C ASN A 32 -1.27 15.02 25.05
N ILE A 33 -0.53 13.99 25.50
CA ILE A 33 -0.50 12.66 24.87
C ILE A 33 -1.87 11.96 24.91
N GLU A 34 -2.61 12.10 26.00
CA GLU A 34 -3.95 11.51 26.14
C GLU A 34 -4.94 12.16 25.18
N GLU A 35 -4.91 13.49 25.08
CA GLU A 35 -5.72 14.23 24.11
C GLU A 35 -5.36 13.86 22.66
N GLN A 36 -4.07 13.65 22.37
CA GLN A 36 -3.64 13.16 21.05
C GLN A 36 -4.22 11.77 20.76
N ARG A 37 -4.17 10.84 21.74
CA ARG A 37 -4.80 9.51 21.59
C ARG A 37 -6.30 9.61 21.36
N ASN A 38 -6.99 10.45 22.11
CA ASN A 38 -8.42 10.68 21.93
C ASN A 38 -8.73 11.26 20.55
N ARG A 39 -7.92 12.20 20.06
CA ARG A 39 -8.02 12.75 18.70
C ARG A 39 -7.83 11.69 17.62
N TRP A 40 -6.90 10.74 17.82
CA TRP A 40 -6.70 9.58 16.94
C TRP A 40 -7.91 8.66 16.94
N VAL A 41 -8.43 8.30 18.12
CA VAL A 41 -9.62 7.45 18.27
C VAL A 41 -10.81 8.07 17.54
N GLN A 42 -11.06 9.37 17.73
CA GLN A 42 -12.12 10.09 17.04
C GLN A 42 -11.94 10.06 15.51
N HIS A 43 -10.73 10.34 15.01
CA HIS A 43 -10.45 10.35 13.58
C HIS A 43 -10.73 9.00 12.92
N PHE A 44 -10.22 7.92 13.50
CA PHE A 44 -10.42 6.58 12.96
C PHE A 44 -11.86 6.11 13.09
N LYS A 45 -12.56 6.50 14.17
CA LYS A 45 -13.98 6.18 14.32
C LYS A 45 -14.80 6.78 13.19
N GLU A 46 -14.56 8.03 12.84
CA GLU A 46 -15.25 8.73 11.74
C GLU A 46 -14.89 8.17 10.37
N LEU A 47 -13.61 7.88 10.15
CA LEU A 47 -13.12 7.39 8.87
C LEU A 47 -13.58 5.96 8.58
N LEU A 48 -13.47 5.06 9.56
CA LEU A 48 -13.70 3.62 9.37
C LEU A 48 -15.16 3.20 9.57
N ASN A 49 -15.96 3.96 10.32
CA ASN A 49 -17.37 3.67 10.55
C ASN A 49 -18.30 4.60 9.76
N ARG A 50 -17.80 5.16 8.66
CA ARG A 50 -18.62 5.95 7.74
C ARG A 50 -19.67 5.03 7.10
N PRO A 51 -20.97 5.38 7.11
CA PRO A 51 -21.98 4.60 6.42
C PRO A 51 -21.72 4.61 4.91
N ALA A 52 -22.21 3.58 4.21
CA ALA A 52 -22.16 3.55 2.77
C ALA A 52 -22.83 4.82 2.20
N PRO A 53 -22.22 5.48 1.19
CA PRO A 53 -22.83 6.65 0.58
C PRO A 53 -24.20 6.28 -0.01
N LEU A 54 -25.20 7.15 0.18
CA LEU A 54 -26.57 6.94 -0.30
C LEU A 54 -26.62 6.77 -1.83
N ASN A 55 -25.75 7.51 -2.52
CA ASN A 55 -25.58 7.40 -3.95
C ASN A 55 -24.31 6.58 -4.20
N PRO A 56 -24.42 5.38 -4.80
CA PRO A 56 -23.22 4.70 -5.26
C PRO A 56 -22.48 5.62 -6.25
N PRO A 57 -21.15 5.65 -6.22
CA PRO A 57 -20.40 6.37 -7.24
C PRO A 57 -20.81 5.83 -8.61
N ASN A 58 -21.13 6.73 -9.54
CA ASN A 58 -21.36 6.37 -10.93
C ASN A 58 -20.00 6.03 -11.56
N ILE A 59 -19.55 4.80 -11.34
CA ILE A 59 -18.36 4.25 -11.97
C ILE A 59 -18.85 3.70 -13.31
N GLU A 60 -18.45 4.33 -14.41
CA GLU A 60 -18.64 3.74 -15.73
C GLU A 60 -18.01 2.35 -15.71
N ALA A 61 -18.83 1.32 -15.96
CA ALA A 61 -18.32 -0.01 -16.16
C ALA A 61 -17.26 0.05 -17.27
N ALA A 62 -16.11 -0.57 -17.04
CA ALA A 62 -15.14 -0.71 -18.11
C ALA A 62 -15.86 -1.32 -19.31
N LEU A 63 -15.87 -0.62 -20.45
CA LEU A 63 -16.54 -1.03 -21.69
C LEU A 63 -16.01 -2.36 -22.23
N THR A 64 -14.89 -2.83 -21.69
CA THR A 64 -14.20 -4.04 -22.12
C THR A 64 -13.76 -4.79 -20.87
N ASP A 65 -14.31 -5.98 -20.67
CA ASP A 65 -13.63 -7.00 -19.88
C ASP A 65 -12.31 -7.27 -20.61
N LEU A 66 -11.21 -6.80 -20.03
CA LEU A 66 -9.89 -7.22 -20.49
C LEU A 66 -9.87 -8.75 -20.38
N PRO A 67 -9.39 -9.48 -21.40
CA PRO A 67 -9.24 -10.93 -21.33
C PRO A 67 -8.13 -11.26 -20.33
N ILE A 68 -8.46 -11.17 -19.05
CA ILE A 68 -7.60 -11.52 -17.93
C ILE A 68 -7.91 -12.98 -17.63
N ASN A 69 -6.87 -13.81 -17.71
CA ASN A 69 -6.98 -15.18 -17.25
C ASN A 69 -7.18 -15.18 -15.73
N VAL A 70 -8.36 -15.60 -15.27
CA VAL A 70 -8.70 -15.74 -13.85
C VAL A 70 -8.50 -17.16 -13.34
N ASP A 71 -8.05 -18.08 -14.19
CA ASP A 71 -7.76 -19.44 -13.80
C ASP A 71 -6.58 -19.50 -12.81
N PRO A 72 -6.55 -20.50 -11.92
CA PRO A 72 -5.42 -20.70 -11.02
C PRO A 72 -4.11 -20.85 -11.79
N GLN A 73 -3.08 -20.09 -11.39
CA GLN A 73 -1.75 -20.22 -11.98
C GLN A 73 -1.23 -21.66 -11.83
N THR A 74 -0.79 -22.23 -12.95
CA THR A 74 -0.17 -23.55 -12.95
C THR A 74 1.32 -23.46 -12.60
N ILE A 75 1.85 -24.52 -11.99
CA ILE A 75 3.28 -24.63 -11.66
C ILE A 75 4.14 -24.56 -12.94
N GLU A 76 3.62 -25.09 -14.04
CA GLU A 76 4.29 -25.09 -15.35
C GLU A 76 4.44 -23.67 -15.90
N GLU A 77 3.37 -22.86 -15.90
CA GLU A 77 3.40 -21.44 -16.26
C GLU A 77 4.43 -20.68 -15.42
N ILE A 78 4.39 -20.84 -14.09
CA ILE A 78 5.34 -20.19 -13.18
C ILE A 78 6.79 -20.59 -13.55
N SER A 79 7.04 -21.87 -13.81
CA SER A 79 8.38 -22.38 -14.14
C SER A 79 8.89 -21.85 -15.49
N MET A 80 8.01 -21.72 -16.48
CA MET A 80 8.33 -21.16 -17.79
C MET A 80 8.66 -19.67 -17.68
N THR A 81 7.85 -18.89 -16.96
CA THR A 81 8.09 -17.48 -16.74
C THR A 81 9.43 -17.24 -16.01
N ILE A 82 9.75 -18.05 -15.00
CA ILE A 82 11.05 -17.97 -14.31
C ILE A 82 12.22 -18.22 -15.28
N ARG A 83 12.08 -19.17 -16.21
CA ARG A 83 13.11 -19.46 -17.22
C ARG A 83 13.29 -18.29 -18.19
N GLN A 84 12.20 -17.67 -18.66
CA GLN A 84 12.23 -16.50 -19.53
C GLN A 84 12.86 -15.28 -18.87
N ILE A 85 12.54 -15.04 -17.58
CA ILE A 85 13.16 -13.96 -16.79
C ILE A 85 14.68 -14.22 -16.64
N LYS A 86 15.09 -15.48 -16.49
CA LYS A 86 16.52 -15.85 -16.41
C LYS A 86 17.25 -15.75 -17.75
N SER A 87 16.57 -15.99 -18.89
CA SER A 87 17.15 -15.85 -20.22
C SER A 87 17.20 -14.40 -20.71
N GLY A 88 16.53 -13.46 -20.03
CA GLY A 88 16.53 -12.03 -20.37
C GLY A 88 15.78 -11.72 -21.68
N GLU A 89 14.90 -12.61 -22.13
CA GLU A 89 14.39 -12.59 -23.51
C GLU A 89 13.30 -11.55 -23.79
N THR A 90 12.56 -11.04 -22.79
CA THR A 90 11.46 -10.10 -23.09
C THR A 90 11.06 -9.24 -21.92
N ALA A 91 10.93 -7.94 -22.19
CA ALA A 91 10.14 -7.04 -21.36
C ALA A 91 8.65 -7.41 -21.52
N GLY A 92 7.89 -7.35 -20.43
CA GLY A 92 6.44 -7.57 -20.47
C GLY A 92 5.72 -6.54 -21.35
N PRO A 93 4.40 -6.66 -21.55
CA PRO A 93 3.59 -5.64 -22.26
C PRO A 93 3.67 -4.23 -21.63
N ASP A 94 4.16 -4.16 -20.38
CA ASP A 94 4.48 -2.96 -19.63
C ASP A 94 5.89 -2.39 -19.91
N ASN A 95 6.68 -3.02 -20.79
CA ASN A 95 8.06 -2.69 -21.12
C ASN A 95 9.04 -2.74 -19.93
N ILE A 96 8.71 -3.50 -18.87
CA ILE A 96 9.61 -3.66 -17.73
C ILE A 96 10.67 -4.73 -18.05
N PRO A 97 11.98 -4.40 -18.06
CA PRO A 97 13.04 -5.37 -18.35
C PRO A 97 13.23 -6.34 -17.17
N ALA A 98 13.64 -7.58 -17.47
CA ALA A 98 13.86 -8.62 -16.47
C ALA A 98 14.91 -8.22 -15.41
N GLU A 99 15.85 -7.35 -15.77
CA GLU A 99 16.85 -6.76 -14.89
C GLU A 99 16.22 -5.94 -13.75
N ALA A 100 15.09 -5.29 -13.98
CA ALA A 100 14.41 -4.48 -12.96
C ALA A 100 13.79 -5.34 -11.84
N LEU A 101 13.64 -6.65 -12.05
CA LEU A 101 13.12 -7.62 -11.07
C LEU A 101 14.22 -8.32 -10.28
N LYS A 102 15.50 -8.10 -10.62
CA LYS A 102 16.63 -8.59 -9.83
C LYS A 102 16.85 -7.63 -8.66
N ALA A 103 16.88 -8.16 -7.44
CA ALA A 103 17.32 -7.41 -6.27
C ALA A 103 18.86 -7.36 -6.26
N ASP A 104 19.42 -6.18 -5.94
CA ASP A 104 20.85 -5.98 -5.67
C ASP A 104 21.35 -6.80 -4.46
#